data_AF-A0A6P6YG85-F1
#
_entry.id   AF-A0A6P6YG85-F1
#
_cell.length_a   1.000
_cell.length_b   1.000
_cell.length_c   1.000
_cell.angle_alpha   90.00
_cell.angle_beta   90.00
_cell.angle_gamma   90.00
#
_symmetry.space_group_name_H-M   'P 1'
#
loop_
_entity.id
_entity.type
_entity.pdbx_description
1 polymer ?
#
loop_
_entity_poly.entity_id
_entity_poly.type
_entity_poly.pdbx_seq_one_letter_code
_entity_poly.pdbx_strand_id
1 'polypeptide(L)'
;MYKQKIIQLSNIVLMILIIIINFLLSSVDVVKISNLIPHYCDQNMDTKILNDNHYEYHTIALNLTEPEWTSFLNIGANIIQGVNVPENYQCRLIVSSPAGTGLILTFRKAALNEHDVITFRSASNPRPQIWNNETREGSRYKEVVTLVDRTNPSAIIIEYKPDSGVSPFDAGFDLAITLYQEKDLYCDENYDCNNGRCIESSLQCDGYNNCGNDIDEYNCPGQLSWWMIGILIPIAVIVVVLALFVWIRMSKS
;
A
#
# COMPACT_ATOMS: atom_id res chain seq x y z
N MET A 1 4.23 -17.54 -56.28
CA MET A 1 4.77 -17.94 -54.94
C MET A 1 5.24 -16.78 -54.07
N TYR A 2 5.77 -15.68 -54.62
CA TYR A 2 6.32 -14.56 -53.82
C TYR A 2 5.26 -13.72 -53.07
N LYS A 3 4.10 -13.46 -53.67
CA LYS A 3 2.98 -12.73 -53.04
C LYS A 3 2.42 -13.44 -51.78
N GLN A 4 2.38 -14.76 -51.79
CA GLN A 4 1.84 -15.56 -50.67
C GLN A 4 2.76 -15.52 -49.44
N LYS A 5 4.09 -15.55 -49.65
CA LYS A 5 5.09 -15.37 -48.59
C LYS A 5 5.08 -13.96 -48.00
N ILE A 6 4.85 -12.93 -48.82
CA ILE A 6 4.75 -11.53 -48.33
C ILE A 6 3.51 -11.33 -47.45
N ILE A 7 2.36 -11.87 -47.84
CA ILE A 7 1.13 -11.80 -47.03
C ILE A 7 1.31 -12.55 -45.71
N GLN A 8 1.99 -13.70 -45.74
CA GLN A 8 2.27 -14.48 -44.53
C GLN A 8 3.23 -13.74 -43.58
N LEU A 9 4.26 -13.08 -44.10
CA LEU A 9 5.16 -12.24 -43.30
C LEU A 9 4.43 -11.03 -42.71
N SER A 10 3.58 -10.37 -43.49
CA SER A 10 2.77 -9.23 -43.06
C SER A 10 1.83 -9.60 -41.90
N ASN A 11 1.22 -10.78 -41.97
CA ASN A 11 0.31 -11.26 -40.92
C ASN A 11 1.06 -11.61 -39.63
N ILE A 12 2.26 -12.17 -39.73
CA ILE A 12 3.12 -12.46 -38.56
C ILE A 12 3.55 -11.16 -37.88
N VAL A 13 3.97 -10.16 -38.66
CA VAL A 13 4.35 -8.84 -38.12
C VAL A 13 3.17 -8.17 -37.43
N LEU A 14 1.97 -8.22 -38.03
CA LEU A 14 0.75 -7.67 -37.44
C LEU A 14 0.37 -8.39 -36.14
N MET A 15 0.51 -9.72 -36.09
CA MET A 15 0.22 -10.50 -34.89
C MET A 15 1.19 -10.18 -33.74
N ILE A 16 2.48 -10.01 -34.05
CA ILE A 16 3.49 -9.59 -33.07
C ILE A 16 3.21 -8.17 -32.57
N LEU A 17 2.82 -7.24 -33.47
CA LEU A 17 2.45 -5.88 -33.08
C LEU A 17 1.27 -5.87 -32.12
N ILE A 18 0.24 -6.68 -32.38
CA ILE A 18 -0.95 -6.79 -31.52
C ILE A 18 -0.58 -7.39 -30.15
N ILE A 19 0.30 -8.39 -30.10
CA ILE A 19 0.78 -8.96 -28.84
C ILE A 19 1.56 -7.91 -28.04
N ILE A 20 2.44 -7.15 -28.68
CA ILE A 20 3.20 -6.08 -28.03
C ILE A 20 2.26 -4.97 -27.54
N ILE A 21 1.27 -4.56 -28.34
CA ILE A 21 0.28 -3.55 -27.95
C ILE A 21 -0.56 -4.04 -26.76
N ASN A 22 -1.02 -5.29 -26.77
CA ASN A 22 -1.77 -5.86 -25.65
C ASN A 22 -0.90 -6.01 -24.38
N PHE A 23 0.38 -6.36 -24.53
CA PHE A 23 1.34 -6.44 -23.42
C PHE A 23 1.72 -5.05 -22.87
N LEU A 24 1.80 -4.04 -23.73
CA LEU A 24 1.99 -2.65 -23.34
C LEU A 24 0.72 -2.10 -22.66
N LEU A 25 -0.47 -2.43 -23.17
CA LEU A 25 -1.75 -2.07 -22.54
C LEU A 25 -1.94 -2.77 -21.18
N SER A 26 -1.42 -3.98 -20.97
CA SER A 26 -1.42 -4.65 -19.66
C SER A 26 -0.35 -4.16 -18.70
N SER A 27 0.59 -3.31 -19.14
CA SER A 27 1.66 -2.72 -18.32
C SER A 27 1.51 -1.22 -18.12
N VAL A 28 0.49 -0.59 -18.71
CA VAL A 28 -0.02 0.67 -18.19
C VAL A 28 -0.79 0.32 -16.93
N ASP A 29 -0.08 0.26 -15.80
CA ASP A 29 -0.69 0.63 -14.54
C ASP A 29 -1.27 2.01 -14.80
N VAL A 30 -2.58 2.08 -14.99
CA VAL A 30 -3.30 3.34 -14.91
C VAL A 30 -2.94 3.83 -13.53
N VAL A 31 -2.02 4.80 -13.46
CA VAL A 31 -1.85 5.64 -12.28
C VAL A 31 -3.25 6.18 -12.05
N LYS A 32 -3.96 5.55 -11.14
CA LYS A 32 -5.18 6.07 -10.56
C LYS A 32 -4.71 7.33 -9.87
N ILE A 33 -4.73 8.44 -10.59
CA ILE A 33 -4.82 9.75 -9.99
C ILE A 33 -6.25 9.79 -9.44
N SER A 34 -6.46 9.09 -8.33
CA SER A 34 -7.62 9.29 -7.49
C SER A 34 -7.40 10.62 -6.79
N ASN A 35 -7.87 11.69 -7.43
CA ASN A 35 -8.45 12.80 -6.70
C ASN A 35 -9.67 12.27 -5.94
N LEU A 36 -9.43 11.55 -4.85
CA LEU A 36 -10.44 11.07 -3.93
C LEU A 36 -9.66 10.69 -2.68
N ILE A 37 -9.88 11.41 -1.59
CA ILE A 37 -9.50 10.99 -0.25
C ILE A 37 -10.20 9.64 -0.02
N PRO A 38 -9.49 8.53 0.23
CA PRO A 38 -10.09 7.43 0.93
C PRO A 38 -9.82 7.63 2.42
N HIS A 39 -10.91 7.74 3.17
CA HIS A 39 -11.14 6.85 4.31
C HIS A 39 -10.69 7.19 5.73
N TYR A 40 -9.78 8.11 6.04
CA TYR A 40 -9.52 8.38 7.47
C TYR A 40 -10.62 9.23 8.14
N CYS A 41 -11.28 10.14 7.42
CA CYS A 41 -12.36 10.98 7.98
C CYS A 41 -13.37 11.55 6.94
N ASP A 42 -13.43 11.01 5.72
CA ASP A 42 -14.36 11.49 4.68
C ASP A 42 -15.30 10.36 4.24
N GLN A 43 -16.58 10.46 4.60
CA GLN A 43 -17.67 9.81 3.86
C GLN A 43 -18.87 10.73 3.57
N ASN A 44 -18.87 11.96 4.08
CA ASN A 44 -19.81 13.04 3.73
C ASN A 44 -19.58 14.18 4.72
N MET A 45 -19.10 15.33 4.24
CA MET A 45 -19.47 16.61 4.86
C MET A 45 -20.97 16.83 4.64
N ASP A 46 -21.82 16.12 5.40
CA ASP A 46 -23.15 16.68 5.66
C ASP A 46 -22.94 17.85 6.61
N THR A 47 -23.27 19.03 6.12
CA THR A 47 -23.20 20.37 6.73
C THR A 47 -23.94 20.44 8.07
N LYS A 48 -23.44 19.76 9.09
CA LYS A 48 -24.10 19.66 10.40
C LYS A 48 -23.16 19.82 11.58
N ILE A 49 -22.04 20.54 11.42
CA ILE A 49 -21.32 21.12 12.56
C ILE A 49 -20.86 22.52 12.16
N LEU A 50 -21.80 23.46 12.12
CA LEU A 50 -21.50 24.89 12.10
C LEU A 50 -22.07 25.61 13.32
N ASN A 51 -22.59 24.89 14.33
CA ASN A 51 -23.38 25.51 15.40
C ASN A 51 -23.24 24.89 16.80
N ASP A 52 -22.18 24.14 17.13
CA ASP A 52 -21.94 23.84 18.54
C ASP A 52 -20.46 23.83 18.90
N ASN A 53 -20.12 24.51 20.00
CA ASN A 53 -18.75 24.70 20.50
C ASN A 53 -18.25 23.44 21.25
N HIS A 54 -18.60 22.26 20.76
CA HIS A 54 -18.33 21.01 21.44
C HIS A 54 -17.16 20.28 20.76
N TYR A 55 -16.14 19.97 21.56
CA TYR A 55 -14.95 19.21 21.18
C TYR A 55 -15.32 17.74 20.91
N GLU A 56 -15.92 17.46 19.75
CA GLU A 56 -16.35 16.12 19.39
C GLU A 56 -15.48 15.56 18.26
N TYR A 57 -14.78 14.46 18.54
CA TYR A 57 -14.00 13.75 17.53
C TYR A 57 -14.93 13.15 16.48
N HIS A 58 -14.63 13.34 15.19
CA HIS A 58 -15.25 12.49 14.17
C HIS A 58 -14.72 11.07 14.35
N THR A 59 -15.56 10.18 14.87
CA THR A 59 -15.15 8.82 15.25
C THR A 59 -15.61 7.81 14.21
N ILE A 60 -14.66 7.13 13.59
CA ILE A 60 -14.91 5.98 12.71
C ILE A 60 -14.50 4.71 13.46
N ALA A 61 -15.35 3.67 13.42
CA ALA A 61 -15.06 2.37 14.00
C ALA A 61 -15.03 1.31 12.90
N LEU A 62 -13.93 0.56 12.83
CA LEU A 62 -13.70 -0.49 11.84
C LEU A 62 -13.40 -1.79 12.56
N ASN A 63 -14.10 -2.86 12.16
CA ASN A 63 -13.92 -4.19 12.71
C ASN A 63 -13.35 -5.07 11.59
N LEU A 64 -12.12 -5.51 11.75
CA LEU A 64 -11.50 -6.46 10.83
C LEU A 64 -12.06 -7.86 11.11
N THR A 65 -12.26 -8.67 10.07
CA THR A 65 -12.79 -10.04 10.19
C THR A 65 -11.95 -11.02 9.35
N GLU A 66 -11.81 -12.26 9.82
CA GLU A 66 -11.28 -13.39 9.03
C GLU A 66 -12.45 -14.19 8.40
N PRO A 67 -12.27 -14.81 7.21
CA PRO A 67 -12.18 -14.17 5.91
C PRO A 67 -13.53 -14.23 5.17
N GLU A 68 -14.11 -13.06 4.92
CA GLU A 68 -14.64 -12.80 3.58
C GLU A 68 -14.20 -11.43 3.05
N TRP A 69 -13.71 -10.50 3.90
CA TRP A 69 -13.12 -9.24 3.44
C TRP A 69 -12.02 -8.74 4.41
N THR A 70 -10.79 -8.64 3.87
CA THR A 70 -9.64 -7.80 4.31
C THR A 70 -9.00 -8.08 5.69
N SER A 71 -7.96 -8.93 5.72
CA SER A 71 -7.00 -9.08 6.82
C SER A 71 -6.03 -7.91 7.00
N PHE A 72 -6.06 -6.97 6.05
CA PHE A 72 -5.26 -5.77 6.02
C PHE A 72 -6.14 -4.56 5.74
N LEU A 73 -5.77 -3.43 6.33
CA LEU A 73 -6.47 -2.18 6.14
C LEU A 73 -5.45 -1.06 6.01
N ASN A 74 -5.40 -0.49 4.81
CA ASN A 74 -4.58 0.69 4.52
C ASN A 74 -5.41 1.93 4.82
N ILE A 75 -4.87 2.79 5.67
CA ILE A 75 -5.56 3.98 6.16
C ILE A 75 -4.57 5.13 6.13
N GLY A 76 -4.95 6.19 5.44
CA GLY A 76 -4.18 7.41 5.44
C GLY A 76 -5.09 8.62 5.45
N ALA A 77 -4.59 9.70 6.04
CA ALA A 77 -4.98 11.01 5.59
C ALA A 77 -4.19 11.25 4.30
N ASN A 78 -4.82 10.94 3.16
CA ASN A 78 -4.29 11.22 1.83
C ASN A 78 -3.72 12.65 1.82
N ILE A 79 -2.54 12.84 1.20
CA ILE A 79 -1.81 14.11 1.16
C ILE A 79 -2.78 15.29 1.00
N ILE A 80 -2.96 16.04 2.09
CA ILE A 80 -3.95 17.11 2.19
C ILE A 80 -3.35 18.34 1.50
N GLN A 81 -3.49 18.42 0.20
CA GLN A 81 -2.95 19.56 -0.54
C GLN A 81 -3.97 20.71 -0.63
N GLY A 82 -3.65 21.85 -0.01
CA GLY A 82 -4.40 23.09 -0.21
C GLY A 82 -5.84 23.09 0.34
N VAL A 83 -6.16 22.13 1.21
CA VAL A 83 -7.43 22.11 1.95
C VAL A 83 -7.34 23.08 3.13
N ASN A 84 -8.40 23.84 3.36
CA ASN A 84 -8.52 24.70 4.54
C ASN A 84 -9.08 23.88 5.71
N VAL A 85 -8.24 23.63 6.71
CA VAL A 85 -8.57 22.88 7.92
C VAL A 85 -9.23 23.83 8.92
N PRO A 86 -10.47 23.58 9.37
CA PRO A 86 -11.15 24.45 10.31
C PRO A 86 -10.51 24.41 11.70
N GLU A 87 -10.66 25.49 12.45
CA GLU A 87 -10.27 25.51 13.87
C GLU A 87 -10.99 24.39 14.63
N ASN A 88 -10.23 23.62 15.41
CA ASN A 88 -10.69 22.46 16.20
C ASN A 88 -11.00 21.18 15.42
N TYR A 89 -10.58 21.04 14.16
CA TYR A 89 -10.69 19.76 13.45
C TYR A 89 -9.90 18.65 14.17
N GLN A 90 -10.58 17.57 14.53
CA GLN A 90 -10.00 16.38 15.16
C GLN A 90 -10.67 15.12 14.65
N CYS A 91 -9.87 14.11 14.34
CA CYS A 91 -10.35 12.83 13.84
C CYS A 91 -9.91 11.71 14.78
N ARG A 92 -10.81 10.76 15.02
CA ARG A 92 -10.55 9.55 15.78
C ARG A 92 -10.94 8.34 14.96
N LEU A 93 -10.05 7.37 14.90
CA LEU A 93 -10.32 6.08 14.32
C LEU A 93 -10.10 5.00 15.38
N ILE A 94 -11.03 4.06 15.44
CA ILE A 94 -10.96 2.88 16.30
C ILE A 94 -10.96 1.66 15.40
N VAL A 95 -9.87 0.90 15.41
CA VAL A 95 -9.75 -0.35 14.65
C VAL A 95 -9.73 -1.50 15.63
N SER A 96 -10.61 -2.47 15.45
CA SER A 96 -10.70 -3.66 16.27
C SER A 96 -10.43 -4.93 15.49
N SER A 97 -9.83 -5.92 16.16
CA SER A 97 -9.57 -7.25 15.62
C SER A 97 -10.57 -8.28 16.17
N PRO A 98 -10.72 -9.44 15.53
CA PRO A 98 -11.37 -10.60 16.14
C PRO A 98 -10.62 -11.07 17.40
N ALA A 99 -11.33 -11.77 18.29
CA ALA A 99 -10.66 -12.50 19.37
C ALA A 99 -9.70 -13.56 18.79
N GLY A 100 -8.56 -13.75 19.44
CA GLY A 100 -7.49 -14.64 18.97
C GLY A 100 -6.50 -14.01 17.99
N THR A 101 -6.70 -12.73 17.64
CA THR A 101 -5.78 -11.98 16.76
C THR A 101 -5.35 -10.66 17.39
N GLY A 102 -4.20 -10.16 16.96
CA GLY A 102 -3.69 -8.84 17.31
C GLY A 102 -3.60 -7.94 16.09
N LEU A 103 -3.26 -6.66 16.33
CA LEU A 103 -3.07 -5.66 15.30
C LEU A 103 -1.63 -5.18 15.30
N ILE A 104 -1.06 -5.06 14.10
CA ILE A 104 0.21 -4.38 13.83
C ILE A 104 -0.13 -3.11 13.06
N LEU A 105 0.37 -1.96 13.52
CA LEU A 105 0.28 -0.69 12.80
C LEU A 105 1.68 -0.23 12.43
N THR A 106 1.88 0.00 11.14
CA THR A 106 3.13 0.50 10.57
C THR A 106 2.89 1.74 9.73
N PHE A 107 3.96 2.51 9.54
CA PHE A 107 3.95 3.73 8.77
C PHE A 107 4.63 3.50 7.44
N ARG A 108 3.97 3.93 6.39
CA ARG A 108 4.56 4.03 5.05
C ARG A 108 5.08 5.42 4.78
N LYS A 109 4.32 6.43 5.19
CA LYS A 109 4.71 7.84 5.08
C LYS A 109 4.10 8.64 6.23
N ALA A 110 4.84 9.59 6.75
CA ALA A 110 4.29 10.66 7.56
C ALA A 110 5.02 11.96 7.23
N ALA A 111 4.23 12.95 6.85
CA ALA A 111 4.65 14.31 6.55
C ALA A 111 3.84 15.23 7.45
N LEU A 112 4.21 15.22 8.74
CA LEU A 112 3.57 16.00 9.79
C LEU A 112 4.17 17.40 9.83
N ASN A 113 3.31 18.41 9.88
CA ASN A 113 3.72 19.80 10.06
C ASN A 113 4.07 20.09 11.53
N GLU A 114 4.52 21.33 11.80
CA GLU A 114 5.05 21.75 13.11
C GLU A 114 4.09 21.56 14.28
N HIS A 115 2.79 21.66 14.04
CA HIS A 115 1.77 21.50 15.07
C HIS A 115 0.85 20.29 14.84
N ASP A 116 1.12 19.48 13.82
CA ASP A 116 0.37 18.26 13.58
C ASP A 116 0.75 17.21 14.63
N VAL A 117 -0.26 16.60 15.23
CA VAL A 117 -0.06 15.56 16.23
C VAL A 117 -0.91 14.34 15.90
N ILE A 118 -0.26 13.17 15.84
CA ILE A 118 -0.94 11.88 15.84
C ILE A 118 -0.70 11.19 17.18
N THR A 119 -1.76 10.68 17.79
CA THR A 119 -1.71 9.90 19.03
C THR A 119 -2.24 8.49 18.78
N PHE A 120 -1.47 7.50 19.22
CA PHE A 120 -1.84 6.09 19.17
C PHE A 120 -2.06 5.53 20.57
N ARG A 121 -3.12 4.74 20.72
CA ARG A 121 -3.39 4.00 21.96
C ARG A 121 -3.74 2.56 21.60
N SER A 122 -3.16 1.61 22.31
CA SER A 122 -3.59 0.22 22.24
C SER A 122 -4.42 -0.11 23.48
N ALA A 123 -5.47 -0.91 23.34
CA ALA A 123 -6.19 -1.46 24.50
C ALA A 123 -5.25 -2.24 25.45
N SER A 124 -4.23 -2.90 24.89
CA SER A 124 -3.23 -3.66 25.64
C SER A 124 -2.08 -2.83 26.22
N ASN A 125 -1.85 -1.63 25.68
CA ASN A 125 -0.86 -0.68 26.19
C ASN A 125 -1.48 0.73 26.22
N PRO A 126 -2.06 1.15 27.35
CA PRO A 126 -2.85 2.38 27.45
C PRO A 126 -2.00 3.65 27.43
N ARG A 127 -0.66 3.53 27.44
CA ARG A 127 0.22 4.70 27.34
C ARG A 127 0.16 5.25 25.92
N PRO A 128 -0.27 6.51 25.74
CA PRO A 128 -0.35 7.10 24.42
C PRO A 128 1.05 7.24 23.82
N GLN A 129 1.21 6.81 22.57
CA GLN A 129 2.38 7.11 21.77
C GLN A 129 2.07 8.34 20.94
N ILE A 130 2.84 9.43 21.13
CA ILE A 130 2.61 10.74 20.51
C ILE A 130 3.67 10.96 19.45
N TRP A 131 3.21 11.32 18.25
CA TRP A 131 4.03 11.46 17.05
C TRP A 131 3.78 12.84 16.44
N ASN A 132 4.87 13.59 16.26
CA ASN A 132 4.89 14.96 15.74
C ASN A 132 6.11 15.18 14.82
N ASN A 133 6.32 16.41 14.31
CA ASN A 133 7.49 16.72 13.48
C ASN A 133 8.84 16.64 14.24
N GLU A 134 8.83 16.70 15.57
CA GLU A 134 10.02 16.65 16.42
C GLU A 134 10.56 15.22 16.56
N THR A 135 9.74 14.20 16.33
CA THR A 135 10.14 12.78 16.17
C THR A 135 11.00 12.52 14.92
N ARG A 136 11.80 13.51 14.48
CA ARG A 136 12.62 13.57 13.25
C ARG A 136 13.24 12.23 12.85
N GLU A 137 12.79 11.74 11.69
CA GLU A 137 13.52 11.29 10.48
C GLU A 137 14.71 10.30 10.60
N GLY A 138 15.17 9.94 11.79
CA GLY A 138 16.24 8.97 12.04
C GLY A 138 15.82 7.78 12.90
N SER A 139 14.75 7.92 13.70
CA SER A 139 14.04 6.78 14.27
C SER A 139 12.98 6.36 13.25
N ARG A 140 13.16 5.20 12.60
CA ARG A 140 12.06 4.53 11.90
C ARG A 140 10.84 4.59 12.82
N TYR A 141 9.76 5.17 12.32
CA TYR A 141 8.44 5.15 12.93
C TYR A 141 8.21 3.77 13.56
N LYS A 142 8.14 3.72 14.89
CA LYS A 142 8.12 2.44 15.61
C LYS A 142 6.76 1.78 15.39
N GLU A 143 6.75 0.48 15.10
CA GLU A 143 5.51 -0.28 15.04
C GLU A 143 4.68 -0.11 16.33
N VAL A 144 3.36 0.01 16.17
CA VAL A 144 2.41 -0.06 17.29
C VAL A 144 1.72 -1.42 17.21
N VAL A 145 1.84 -2.22 18.27
CA VAL A 145 1.37 -3.60 18.27
C VAL A 145 0.48 -3.84 19.48
N THR A 146 -0.62 -4.56 19.28
CA THR A 146 -1.49 -5.02 20.37
C THR A 146 -1.12 -6.43 20.81
N LEU A 147 -1.36 -6.77 22.08
CA LEU A 147 -1.31 -8.15 22.53
C LEU A 147 -2.48 -8.96 21.97
N VAL A 148 -2.28 -10.26 21.76
CA VAL A 148 -3.34 -11.19 21.38
C VAL A 148 -4.10 -11.67 22.62
N ASP A 149 -5.43 -11.62 22.58
CA ASP A 149 -6.30 -12.21 23.60
C ASP A 149 -7.25 -13.21 22.92
N ARG A 150 -7.30 -14.46 23.41
CA ARG A 150 -8.11 -15.54 22.82
C ARG A 150 -9.61 -15.35 22.99
N THR A 151 -10.01 -14.50 23.93
CA THR A 151 -11.39 -14.28 24.35
C THR A 151 -11.89 -12.88 24.01
N ASN A 152 -11.02 -11.89 23.98
CA ASN A 152 -11.37 -10.49 23.75
C ASN A 152 -10.76 -9.96 22.45
N PRO A 153 -11.47 -9.07 21.73
CA PRO A 153 -10.91 -8.38 20.59
C PRO A 153 -9.78 -7.44 21.01
N SER A 154 -8.78 -7.27 20.16
CA SER A 154 -7.78 -6.21 20.32
C SER A 154 -8.28 -4.92 19.67
N ALA A 155 -7.79 -3.77 20.13
CA ALA A 155 -8.10 -2.50 19.49
C ALA A 155 -6.93 -1.52 19.50
N ILE A 156 -6.84 -0.73 18.43
CA ILE A 156 -5.99 0.46 18.30
C ILE A 156 -6.88 1.68 18.08
N ILE A 157 -6.58 2.75 18.82
CA ILE A 157 -7.20 4.06 18.67
C ILE A 157 -6.16 5.01 18.08
N ILE A 158 -6.53 5.69 17.00
CA ILE A 158 -5.68 6.64 16.25
C ILE A 158 -6.37 7.99 16.27
N GLU A 159 -5.75 8.97 16.90
CA GLU A 159 -6.27 10.34 17.01
C GLU A 159 -5.35 11.28 16.24
N TYR A 160 -5.87 11.95 15.22
CA TYR A 160 -5.12 12.95 14.46
C TYR A 160 -5.69 14.34 14.69
N LYS A 161 -4.80 15.27 15.03
CA LYS A 161 -5.08 16.68 15.18
C LYS A 161 -4.14 17.47 14.26
N PRO A 162 -4.58 17.84 13.05
CA PRO A 162 -3.83 18.74 12.18
C PRO A 162 -3.82 20.16 12.73
N ASP A 163 -2.84 20.95 12.30
CA ASP A 163 -2.83 22.40 12.46
C ASP A 163 -4.00 23.05 11.68
N SER A 164 -4.50 24.17 12.17
CA SER A 164 -5.57 24.90 11.48
C SER A 164 -5.04 25.74 10.32
N GLY A 165 -5.91 26.03 9.35
CA GLY A 165 -5.57 26.83 8.18
C GLY A 165 -5.23 26.00 6.94
N VAL A 166 -4.45 26.58 6.03
CA VAL A 166 -4.18 25.94 4.73
C VAL A 166 -3.09 24.89 4.89
N SER A 167 -3.45 23.63 4.63
CA SER A 167 -2.50 22.52 4.73
C SER A 167 -1.38 22.64 3.66
N PRO A 168 -0.10 22.52 4.05
CA PRO A 168 1.05 22.55 3.13
C PRO A 168 1.04 21.46 2.07
N PHE A 169 1.82 21.66 1.01
CA PHE A 169 2.03 20.62 -0.01
C PHE A 169 2.69 19.39 0.64
N ASP A 170 2.12 18.21 0.38
CA ASP A 170 2.60 16.92 0.89
C ASP A 170 2.28 16.57 2.36
N ALA A 171 1.43 17.35 3.06
CA ALA A 171 1.07 17.09 4.45
C ALA A 171 0.13 15.89 4.62
N GLY A 172 0.35 15.03 5.63
CA GLY A 172 -0.51 13.89 5.95
C GLY A 172 0.26 12.64 6.36
N PHE A 173 -0.41 11.49 6.29
CA PHE A 173 0.18 10.20 6.68
C PHE A 173 -0.48 9.02 5.96
N ASP A 174 0.29 7.94 5.80
CA ASP A 174 -0.13 6.65 5.22
C ASP A 174 0.27 5.53 6.19
N LEU A 175 -0.73 4.81 6.70
CA LEU A 175 -0.58 3.71 7.66
C LEU A 175 -1.07 2.40 7.04
N ALA A 176 -0.39 1.32 7.40
CA ALA A 176 -0.89 -0.04 7.20
C ALA A 176 -1.27 -0.62 8.57
N ILE A 177 -2.46 -1.22 8.65
CA ILE A 177 -2.90 -2.00 9.80
C ILE A 177 -3.11 -3.44 9.34
N THR A 178 -2.44 -4.36 10.03
CA THR A 178 -2.43 -5.78 9.69
C THR A 178 -2.93 -6.61 10.86
N LEU A 179 -3.82 -7.56 10.58
CA LEU A 179 -4.13 -8.63 11.51
C LEU A 179 -2.97 -9.62 11.59
N TYR A 180 -2.60 -9.99 12.81
CA TYR A 180 -1.62 -11.04 13.03
C TYR A 180 -2.10 -12.05 14.07
N GLN A 181 -1.57 -13.26 13.96
CA GLN A 181 -1.72 -14.32 14.95
C GLN A 181 -0.38 -14.54 15.66
N GLU A 182 -0.42 -14.89 16.95
CA GLU A 182 0.78 -15.33 17.66
C GLU A 182 1.25 -16.67 17.08
N LYS A 183 2.55 -16.77 16.80
CA LYS A 183 3.15 -18.00 16.31
C LYS A 183 3.22 -19.02 17.45
N ASP A 184 2.43 -20.09 17.34
CA ASP A 184 2.53 -21.23 18.25
C ASP A 184 3.82 -22.04 17.98
N LEU A 185 3.82 -22.90 16.95
CA LEU A 185 5.00 -23.66 16.52
C LEU A 185 5.46 -23.28 15.11
N TYR A 186 4.50 -23.09 14.20
CA TYR A 186 4.68 -22.66 12.81
C TYR A 186 3.42 -21.89 12.37
N CYS A 187 3.50 -21.17 11.26
CA CYS A 187 2.40 -20.31 10.80
C CYS A 187 1.38 -21.03 9.88
N ASP A 188 1.32 -22.36 9.85
CA ASP A 188 0.47 -23.13 8.91
C ASP A 188 0.47 -22.56 7.47
N GLU A 189 -0.64 -22.01 6.99
CA GLU A 189 -0.84 -21.39 5.66
C GLU A 189 -0.48 -19.89 5.63
N ASN A 190 -0.20 -19.29 6.79
CA ASN A 190 0.20 -17.90 6.98
C ASN A 190 1.72 -17.72 6.83
N TYR A 191 2.13 -16.48 6.59
CA TYR A 191 3.53 -16.09 6.48
C TYR A 191 4.16 -15.84 7.84
N ASP A 192 5.38 -16.33 8.02
CA ASP A 192 6.16 -16.20 9.25
C ASP A 192 7.02 -14.94 9.23
N CYS A 193 6.65 -13.98 10.09
CA CYS A 193 7.37 -12.73 10.24
C CYS A 193 8.72 -12.86 10.98
N ASN A 194 9.14 -14.07 11.37
CA ASN A 194 10.37 -14.35 12.09
C ASN A 194 10.55 -13.56 13.41
N ASN A 195 9.46 -12.99 13.92
CA ASN A 195 9.40 -12.23 15.17
C ASN A 195 8.31 -12.77 16.12
N GLY A 196 7.86 -14.02 15.90
CA GLY A 196 6.82 -14.66 16.69
C GLY A 196 5.39 -14.31 16.25
N ARG A 197 5.22 -13.70 15.07
CA ARG A 197 3.93 -13.32 14.50
C ARG A 197 3.73 -13.99 13.14
N CYS A 198 2.47 -14.31 12.85
CA CYS A 198 2.03 -14.85 11.58
C CYS A 198 1.03 -13.88 10.95
N ILE A 199 1.22 -13.54 9.67
CA ILE A 199 0.32 -12.68 8.89
C ILE A 199 -0.22 -13.45 7.67
N GLU A 200 -1.29 -12.97 7.04
CA GLU A 200 -1.81 -13.64 5.84
C GLU A 200 -0.75 -13.71 4.73
N SER A 201 -0.60 -14.87 4.10
CA SER A 201 0.42 -15.09 3.06
C SER A 201 0.30 -14.16 1.85
N SER A 202 -0.89 -13.61 1.59
CA SER A 202 -1.16 -12.65 0.51
C SER A 202 -0.52 -11.27 0.74
N LEU A 203 -0.09 -10.97 1.96
CA LEU A 203 0.55 -9.72 2.35
C LEU A 203 2.07 -9.72 2.12
N GLN A 204 2.62 -10.81 1.59
CA GLN A 204 4.02 -10.81 1.17
C GLN A 204 4.19 -10.00 -0.11
N CYS A 205 5.19 -9.11 -0.12
CA CYS A 205 5.61 -8.37 -1.30
C CYS A 205 4.52 -7.47 -1.87
N ASP A 206 3.67 -6.93 -1.00
CA ASP A 206 2.57 -6.03 -1.37
C ASP A 206 2.99 -4.55 -1.32
N GLY A 207 4.23 -4.28 -0.89
CA GLY A 207 4.82 -2.96 -0.76
C GLY A 207 4.57 -2.30 0.60
N TYR A 208 4.03 -3.04 1.58
CA TYR A 208 3.77 -2.56 2.93
C TYR A 208 4.53 -3.41 3.95
N ASN A 209 4.94 -2.79 5.05
CA ASN A 209 5.55 -3.50 6.17
C ASN A 209 4.43 -4.04 7.06
N ASN A 210 3.88 -5.19 6.74
CA ASN A 210 2.81 -5.84 7.50
C ASN A 210 3.36 -6.63 8.70
N CYS A 211 4.60 -7.13 8.60
CA CYS A 211 5.25 -7.84 9.72
C CYS A 211 5.77 -6.93 10.85
N GLY A 212 5.93 -5.63 10.57
CA GLY A 212 6.53 -4.64 11.47
C GLY A 212 8.08 -4.60 11.45
N ASN A 213 8.72 -5.56 10.77
CA ASN A 213 10.17 -5.67 10.61
C ASN A 213 10.63 -5.72 9.15
N ASP A 214 9.73 -5.41 8.21
CA ASP A 214 9.90 -5.44 6.75
C ASP A 214 10.20 -6.84 6.16
N ILE A 215 10.18 -7.93 6.96
CA ILE A 215 10.66 -9.26 6.48
C ILE A 215 9.84 -9.79 5.29
N ASP A 216 8.54 -9.50 5.30
CA ASP A 216 7.53 -9.77 4.28
C ASP A 216 7.81 -9.12 2.92
N GLU A 217 8.63 -8.06 2.91
CA GLU A 217 9.02 -7.32 1.72
C GLU A 217 10.41 -7.70 1.18
N TYR A 218 11.08 -8.69 1.80
CA TYR A 218 12.34 -9.22 1.27
C TYR A 218 12.14 -10.45 0.39
N ASN A 219 13.01 -10.57 -0.63
CA ASN A 219 13.13 -11.74 -1.50
C ASN A 219 11.86 -12.06 -2.34
N CYS A 220 11.23 -11.01 -2.86
CA CYS A 220 9.99 -11.10 -3.63
C CYS A 220 10.17 -11.76 -5.02
N PRO A 221 9.45 -12.87 -5.30
CA PRO A 221 9.51 -13.58 -6.58
C PRO A 221 8.76 -12.78 -7.66
N GLY A 222 9.45 -11.84 -8.27
CA GLY A 222 8.83 -10.91 -9.24
C GLY A 222 9.68 -9.70 -9.56
N GLN A 223 10.67 -9.39 -8.73
CA GLN A 223 11.73 -8.43 -9.07
C GLN A 223 12.76 -9.00 -10.07
N LEU A 224 12.36 -9.95 -10.93
CA LEU A 224 13.06 -10.24 -12.19
C LEU A 224 12.96 -9.00 -13.03
N SER A 225 13.92 -8.12 -12.80
CA SER A 225 13.63 -6.72 -12.90
C SER A 225 13.50 -6.30 -14.36
N TRP A 226 12.87 -5.17 -14.57
CA TRP A 226 12.71 -4.54 -15.86
C TRP A 226 14.05 -4.28 -16.59
N TRP A 227 15.19 -4.27 -15.89
CA TRP A 227 16.54 -4.33 -16.46
C TRP A 227 16.81 -5.58 -17.33
N MET A 228 16.35 -6.78 -16.92
CA MET A 228 16.58 -8.02 -17.67
C MET A 228 15.74 -8.02 -18.94
N ILE A 229 14.50 -7.55 -18.86
CA ILE A 229 13.61 -7.40 -20.03
C ILE A 229 14.16 -6.31 -20.97
N GLY A 230 14.64 -5.19 -20.41
CA GLY A 230 15.25 -4.09 -21.15
C GLY A 230 16.55 -4.43 -21.87
N ILE A 231 17.25 -5.49 -21.46
CA ILE A 231 18.48 -5.97 -22.12
C ILE A 231 18.21 -7.17 -23.04
N LEU A 232 17.38 -8.13 -22.62
CA LEU A 232 17.13 -9.37 -23.37
C LEU A 232 16.29 -9.14 -24.63
N ILE A 233 15.30 -8.23 -24.59
CA ILE A 233 14.48 -7.90 -25.76
C ILE A 233 15.32 -7.29 -26.90
N PRO A 234 16.15 -6.24 -26.68
CA PRO A 234 16.99 -5.70 -27.75
C PRO A 234 17.99 -6.72 -28.30
N ILE A 235 18.59 -7.55 -27.44
CA ILE A 235 19.52 -8.60 -27.89
C ILE A 235 18.79 -9.61 -28.79
N ALA A 236 17.60 -10.07 -28.41
CA ALA A 236 16.81 -10.99 -29.23
C ALA A 236 16.43 -10.37 -30.60
N VAL A 237 16.05 -9.09 -30.63
CA VAL A 237 15.74 -8.37 -31.88
C VAL A 237 16.97 -8.28 -32.78
N ILE A 238 18.14 -7.95 -32.23
CA ILE A 238 19.39 -7.88 -32.99
C ILE A 238 19.73 -9.24 -33.62
N VAL A 239 19.60 -10.33 -32.86
CA VAL A 239 19.85 -11.70 -33.36
C VAL A 239 18.92 -12.04 -34.52
N VAL A 240 17.63 -11.72 -34.41
CA VAL A 240 16.65 -11.95 -35.49
C VAL A 240 16.97 -11.12 -36.73
N VAL A 241 17.32 -9.84 -36.57
CA VAL A 241 17.68 -8.96 -37.70
C VAL A 241 18.93 -9.48 -38.42
N LEU A 242 19.95 -9.91 -37.69
CA LEU A 242 21.17 -10.49 -38.27
C LEU A 242 20.86 -11.79 -39.02
N ALA A 243 20.03 -12.67 -38.45
CA ALA A 243 19.63 -13.92 -39.10
C ALA A 243 18.86 -13.64 -40.41
N LEU A 244 17.94 -12.68 -40.42
CA LEU A 244 17.22 -12.27 -41.63
C LEU A 244 18.16 -11.67 -42.67
N PHE A 245 19.12 -10.84 -42.26
CA PHE A 245 20.12 -10.25 -43.16
C PHE A 245 20.98 -11.33 -43.84
N VAL A 246 21.46 -12.31 -43.08
CA VAL A 246 22.22 -13.46 -43.61
C VAL A 246 21.36 -14.27 -44.57
N TRP A 247 20.10 -14.56 -44.20
CA TRP A 247 19.19 -15.33 -45.05
C TRP A 247 18.87 -14.63 -46.38
N ILE A 248 18.61 -13.32 -46.36
CA ILE A 248 18.37 -12.53 -47.57
C ILE A 248 19.61 -12.56 -48.48
N ARG A 249 20.82 -12.51 -47.91
CA ARG A 249 22.07 -12.58 -48.66
C ARG A 249 22.29 -13.95 -49.28
N MET A 250 22.01 -15.03 -48.55
CA MET A 250 22.11 -16.40 -49.07
C MET A 250 21.06 -16.72 -50.13
N SER A 251 19.86 -16.14 -50.05
CA SER A 251 18.80 -16.34 -51.05
C SER A 251 19.06 -15.64 -52.40
N LYS A 252 20.03 -14.72 -52.46
CA LYS A 252 20.40 -13.99 -53.68
C LYS A 252 21.64 -14.57 -54.37
N SER A 253 22.31 -15.56 -53.77
CA SER A 253 23.38 -16.36 -54.40
C SER A 253 22.81 -17.66 -54.94
#